data_AF-A0A935NHJ0-F1
#
_entry.id   AF-A0A935NHJ0-F1
#
_cell.length_a   1.000
_cell.length_b   1.000
_cell.length_c   1.000
_cell.angle_alpha   90.00
_cell.angle_beta   90.00
_cell.angle_gamma   90.00
#
_symmetry.space_group_name_H-M   'P 1'
#
loop_
_entity.id
_entity.type
_entity.pdbx_description
1 polymer ?
#
loop_
_entity_poly.entity_id
_entity_poly.type
_entity_poly.pdbx_seq_one_letter_code
_entity_poly.pdbx_strand_id
1 'polypeptide(L)'
;MTDGNIPSSNIAYKDLLLQKIDEMNSHAQLTSKMAKQFGLLWYMCEIVVMLSTFLTPIIVVYRKSAFFPSQFWVWWCIIMPVISGLAHASVILFDLKDRKKNYNQKSQSFKKLANNTNIDLLDCSNDEAALHLYKNTIKNIDSIHISGTI
;
A
#
# COMPACT_ATOMS: atom_id res chain seq x y z
N MET A 1 -14.93 25.83 -7.60
CA MET A 1 -14.87 26.63 -8.83
C MET A 1 -13.78 27.66 -8.64
N THR A 2 -12.61 27.40 -9.22
CA THR A 2 -11.53 28.37 -9.39
C THR A 2 -11.02 28.20 -10.80
N ASP A 3 -11.64 28.95 -11.72
CA ASP A 3 -11.01 29.36 -12.96
C ASP A 3 -9.75 30.15 -12.58
N GLY A 4 -8.59 29.69 -13.04
CA GLY A 4 -7.32 30.31 -12.71
C GLY A 4 -6.23 29.87 -13.67
N ASN A 5 -6.06 30.64 -14.74
CA ASN A 5 -4.97 30.62 -15.72
C ASN A 5 -4.68 29.29 -16.42
N ILE A 6 -5.44 29.07 -17.48
CA ILE A 6 -5.12 28.21 -18.63
C ILE A 6 -3.94 28.88 -19.37
N PRO A 7 -2.69 28.37 -19.31
CA PRO A 7 -1.56 29.04 -19.92
C PRO A 7 -1.65 29.00 -21.45
N SER A 8 -1.20 30.04 -22.15
CA SER A 8 -1.48 30.27 -23.57
C SER A 8 -0.48 29.62 -24.55
N SER A 9 0.35 28.67 -24.11
CA SER A 9 1.36 28.04 -24.98
C SER A 9 1.57 26.54 -24.69
N ASN A 10 1.84 25.75 -25.74
CA ASN A 10 2.23 24.33 -25.69
C ASN A 10 3.24 24.00 -24.59
N ILE A 11 4.25 24.87 -24.44
CA ILE A 11 5.39 24.69 -23.54
C ILE A 11 4.89 24.68 -22.09
N ALA A 12 3.97 25.57 -21.73
CA ALA A 12 3.43 25.64 -20.39
C ALA A 12 2.55 24.42 -20.02
N TYR A 13 1.84 23.83 -20.98
CA TYR A 13 1.09 22.58 -20.73
C TYR A 13 2.00 21.37 -20.57
N LYS A 14 3.08 21.31 -21.37
CA LYS A 14 4.06 20.23 -21.25
C LYS A 14 4.74 20.28 -19.88
N ASP A 15 5.13 21.47 -19.41
CA ASP A 15 5.72 21.64 -18.08
C ASP A 15 4.73 21.26 -16.95
N LEU A 16 3.46 21.68 -17.06
CA LEU A 16 2.41 21.29 -16.11
C LEU A 16 2.13 19.78 -16.11
N LEU A 17 2.15 19.14 -17.27
CA LEU A 17 1.98 17.69 -17.41
C LEU A 17 3.15 16.93 -16.79
N LEU A 18 4.39 17.36 -17.05
CA LEU A 18 5.59 16.78 -16.43
C LEU A 18 5.55 16.91 -14.91
N GLN A 19 5.16 18.09 -14.40
CA GLN A 19 4.97 18.29 -12.95
C GLN A 19 3.92 17.33 -12.38
N LYS A 20 2.80 17.11 -13.10
CA LYS A 20 1.75 16.18 -12.66
C LYS A 20 2.20 14.73 -12.70
N ILE A 21 3.03 14.36 -13.67
CA ILE A 21 3.64 13.03 -13.80
C ILE A 21 4.58 12.75 -12.62
N ASP A 22 5.39 13.72 -12.23
CA ASP A 22 6.25 13.61 -11.05
C ASP A 22 5.44 13.50 -9.76
N GLU A 23 4.36 14.26 -9.63
CA GLU A 23 3.42 14.16 -8.50
C GLU A 23 2.78 12.76 -8.43
N MET A 24 2.32 12.21 -9.57
CA MET A 24 1.78 10.84 -9.66
C MET A 24 2.83 9.78 -9.30
N ASN A 25 4.07 9.93 -9.77
CA ASN A 25 5.17 9.02 -9.43
C ASN A 25 5.50 9.06 -7.93
N SER A 26 5.54 10.26 -7.34
CA SER A 26 5.73 10.46 -5.90
C SER A 26 4.61 9.80 -5.09
N HIS A 27 3.34 10.04 -5.46
CA HIS A 27 2.20 9.36 -4.85
C HIS A 27 2.30 7.84 -5.00
N ALA A 28 2.62 7.33 -6.18
CA ALA A 28 2.77 5.90 -6.41
C ALA A 28 3.85 5.28 -5.50
N GLN A 29 4.98 5.97 -5.31
CA GLN A 29 6.06 5.53 -4.43
C GLN A 29 5.61 5.51 -2.97
N LEU A 30 4.99 6.59 -2.47
CA LEU A 30 4.45 6.66 -1.11
C LEU A 30 3.44 5.54 -0.85
N THR A 31 2.50 5.37 -1.77
CA THR A 31 1.47 4.32 -1.68
C THR A 31 2.08 2.92 -1.69
N SER A 32 3.13 2.70 -2.49
CA SER A 32 3.88 1.43 -2.50
C SER A 32 4.64 1.16 -1.20
N LYS A 33 5.19 2.21 -0.57
CA LYS A 33 5.86 2.10 0.74
C LYS A 33 4.87 1.71 1.82
N MET A 34 3.69 2.35 1.85
CA MET A 34 2.60 1.99 2.76
C MET A 34 2.14 0.55 2.54
N ALA A 35 1.94 0.12 1.28
CA ALA A 35 1.59 -1.27 0.96
C ALA A 35 2.63 -2.28 1.48
N LYS A 36 3.93 -1.95 1.37
CA LYS A 36 5.01 -2.79 1.92
C LYS A 36 4.98 -2.83 3.44
N GLN A 37 4.78 -1.71 4.11
CA GLN A 37 4.69 -1.64 5.58
C GLN A 37 3.53 -2.46 6.12
N PHE A 38 2.33 -2.29 5.57
CA PHE A 38 1.16 -3.10 5.95
C PHE A 38 1.35 -4.59 5.61
N GLY A 39 1.99 -4.89 4.49
CA GLY A 39 2.33 -6.27 4.14
C GLY A 39 3.33 -6.91 5.08
N LEU A 40 4.31 -6.15 5.58
CA LEU A 40 5.28 -6.61 6.56
C LEU A 40 4.62 -6.83 7.93
N LEU A 41 3.77 -5.90 8.38
CA LEU A 41 3.00 -6.06 9.62
C LEU A 41 2.12 -7.32 9.58
N TRP A 42 1.38 -7.52 8.48
CA TRP A 42 0.59 -8.73 8.29
C TRP A 42 1.44 -10.00 8.37
N TYR A 43 2.58 -10.02 7.67
CA TYR A 43 3.48 -11.16 7.67
C TYR A 43 4.10 -11.45 9.04
N MET A 44 4.45 -10.41 9.81
CA MET A 44 4.96 -10.55 11.17
C MET A 44 3.89 -11.14 12.11
N CYS A 45 2.64 -10.69 12.02
CA CYS A 45 1.53 -11.26 12.78
C CYS A 45 1.35 -12.75 12.45
N GLU A 46 1.37 -13.11 11.16
CA GLU A 46 1.21 -14.50 10.72
C GLU A 46 2.36 -15.40 11.21
N ILE A 47 3.61 -14.91 11.16
CA ILE A 47 4.77 -15.63 11.71
C ILE A 47 4.59 -15.89 13.20
N VAL A 48 4.13 -14.91 13.98
CA VAL A 48 3.92 -15.09 15.43
C VAL A 48 2.88 -16.18 15.70
N VAL A 49 1.80 -16.23 14.91
CA VAL A 49 0.77 -17.27 15.01
C VAL A 49 1.34 -18.64 14.64
N MET A 50 2.09 -18.75 13.55
CA MET A 50 2.72 -20.01 13.12
C MET A 50 3.79 -20.51 14.11
N LEU A 51 4.64 -19.62 14.62
CA LEU A 51 5.66 -19.96 15.61
C LEU A 51 5.02 -20.38 16.93
N SER A 52 3.97 -19.69 17.39
CA SER A 52 3.30 -20.08 18.63
C SER A 52 2.65 -21.46 18.52
N THR A 53 1.98 -21.76 17.40
CA THR A 53 1.37 -23.07 17.15
C THR A 53 2.40 -24.19 17.00
N PHE A 54 3.56 -23.92 16.40
CA PHE A 54 4.63 -24.92 16.26
C PHE A 54 5.44 -25.14 17.55
N LEU A 55 5.76 -24.07 18.30
CA LEU A 55 6.58 -24.16 19.51
C LEU A 55 5.80 -24.69 20.72
N THR A 56 4.50 -24.44 20.80
CA THR A 56 3.65 -24.91 21.91
C THR A 56 3.72 -26.42 22.15
N PRO A 57 3.55 -27.32 21.16
CA PRO A 57 3.67 -28.76 21.40
C PRO A 57 5.09 -29.17 21.84
N ILE A 58 6.14 -28.54 21.30
CA ILE A 58 7.52 -28.79 21.71
C ILE A 58 7.71 -28.46 23.19
N ILE A 59 7.26 -27.27 23.61
CA ILE A 59 7.36 -26.81 25.00
C ILE A 59 6.58 -27.75 25.94
N VAL A 60 5.39 -28.20 25.54
CA VAL A 60 4.58 -29.15 26.34
C VAL A 60 5.25 -30.52 26.44
N VAL A 61 5.84 -31.05 25.37
CA VAL A 61 6.55 -32.34 25.36
C VAL A 61 7.80 -32.28 26.26
N TYR A 62 8.58 -31.22 26.17
CA TYR A 62 9.80 -31.03 26.97
C TYR A 62 9.55 -30.42 28.35
N ARG A 63 8.29 -30.37 28.82
CA ARG A 63 7.93 -29.75 30.12
C ARG A 63 8.67 -30.33 31.34
N LYS A 64 9.13 -31.57 31.26
CA LYS A 64 9.88 -32.27 32.33
C LYS A 64 11.41 -32.22 32.12
N SER A 65 11.88 -31.56 31.05
CA SER A 65 13.30 -31.42 30.77
C SER A 65 13.95 -30.50 31.80
N ALA A 66 15.16 -30.82 32.23
CA ALA A 66 15.96 -29.99 33.13
C ALA A 66 16.32 -28.60 32.52
N PHE A 67 16.14 -28.44 31.20
CA PHE A 67 16.38 -27.19 30.49
C PHE A 67 15.32 -26.10 30.75
N PHE A 68 14.13 -26.45 31.25
CA PHE A 68 13.03 -25.49 31.42
C PHE A 68 12.59 -25.35 32.88
N PRO A 69 12.36 -24.12 33.38
CA PRO A 69 11.73 -23.90 34.68
C PRO A 69 10.36 -24.60 34.74
N SER A 70 10.03 -25.23 35.87
CA SER A 70 8.82 -26.04 36.04
C SER A 70 7.50 -25.31 35.72
N GLN A 71 7.50 -23.98 35.79
CA GLN A 71 6.34 -23.10 35.54
C GLN A 71 6.35 -22.43 34.15
N PHE A 72 7.41 -22.57 33.36
CA PHE A 72 7.54 -21.87 32.07
C PHE A 72 6.43 -22.26 31.09
N TRP A 73 6.11 -23.56 30.99
CA TRP A 73 5.07 -24.05 30.10
C TRP A 73 3.67 -23.52 30.46
N VAL A 74 3.41 -23.29 31.75
CA VAL A 74 2.14 -22.73 32.25
C VAL A 74 1.97 -21.30 31.76
N TRP A 75 3.00 -20.47 31.98
CA TRP A 75 3.01 -19.09 31.50
C TRP A 75 2.92 -19.00 29.98
N TRP A 76 3.62 -19.87 29.27
CA TRP A 76 3.56 -19.94 27.81
C TRP A 76 2.12 -20.20 27.32
N CYS A 77 1.44 -21.20 27.89
CA CYS A 77 0.06 -21.55 27.54
C CYS A 77 -0.97 -20.48 27.94
N ILE A 78 -0.68 -19.61 28.90
CA ILE A 78 -1.57 -18.50 29.27
C ILE A 78 -1.36 -17.31 28.33
N ILE A 79 -0.11 -16.95 28.06
CA ILE A 79 0.23 -15.72 27.33
C ILE A 79 0.07 -15.89 25.82
N MET A 80 0.53 -17.01 25.25
CA MET A 80 0.59 -17.16 23.79
C MET A 80 -0.77 -17.17 23.09
N PRO A 81 -1.82 -17.81 23.62
CA PRO A 81 -3.15 -17.72 23.03
C PRO A 81 -3.70 -16.29 22.99
N VAL A 82 -3.42 -15.49 24.03
CA VAL A 82 -3.84 -14.08 24.09
C VAL A 82 -3.10 -13.26 23.04
N ILE A 83 -1.77 -13.40 22.93
CA ILE A 83 -0.97 -12.71 21.92
C ILE A 83 -1.39 -13.12 20.51
N SER A 84 -1.56 -14.42 20.27
CA SER A 84 -1.99 -14.96 18.97
C SER A 84 -3.40 -14.46 18.60
N GLY A 85 -4.33 -14.42 19.56
CA GLY A 85 -5.67 -13.88 19.38
C GLY A 85 -5.66 -12.40 19.04
N LEU A 86 -4.85 -11.59 19.75
CA LEU A 86 -4.71 -10.15 19.46
C LEU A 86 -4.05 -9.89 18.11
N ALA A 87 -3.05 -10.69 17.72
CA ALA A 87 -2.41 -10.60 16.41
C ALA A 87 -3.41 -10.90 15.29
N HIS A 88 -4.21 -11.96 15.44
CA HIS A 88 -5.23 -12.33 14.46
C HIS A 88 -6.37 -11.30 14.40
N ALA A 89 -6.85 -10.83 15.55
CA ALA A 89 -7.85 -9.77 15.63
C ALA A 89 -7.34 -8.47 15.00
N SER A 90 -6.07 -8.13 15.16
CA SER A 90 -5.47 -6.95 14.52
C SER A 90 -5.46 -7.07 13.00
N VAL A 91 -5.18 -8.26 12.46
CA VAL A 91 -5.24 -8.50 11.01
C VAL A 91 -6.64 -8.25 10.45
N ILE A 92 -7.68 -8.68 11.18
CA ILE A 92 -9.09 -8.51 10.80
C ILE A 92 -9.55 -7.07 11.00
N LEU A 93 -9.37 -6.51 12.21
CA LEU A 93 -9.82 -5.15 12.56
C LEU A 93 -9.22 -4.06 11.66
N PHE A 94 -7.98 -4.25 11.22
CA PHE A 94 -7.31 -3.29 10.35
C PHE A 94 -7.41 -3.64 8.86
N ASP A 95 -8.07 -4.75 8.49
CA ASP A 95 -8.16 -5.27 7.12
C ASP A 95 -6.80 -5.21 6.39
N LEU A 96 -5.73 -5.61 7.09
CA LEU A 96 -4.35 -5.37 6.64
C LEU A 96 -4.07 -5.95 5.25
N LYS A 97 -4.75 -7.05 4.92
CA LYS A 97 -4.68 -7.72 3.61
C LYS A 97 -5.33 -6.88 2.51
N ASP A 98 -6.52 -6.36 2.76
CA ASP A 98 -7.26 -5.55 1.79
C ASP A 98 -6.63 -4.16 1.64
N ARG A 99 -6.17 -3.54 2.74
CA ARG A 99 -5.39 -2.30 2.67
C ARG A 99 -4.12 -2.47 1.84
N LYS A 100 -3.34 -3.53 2.09
CA LYS A 100 -2.15 -3.86 1.26
C LYS A 100 -2.52 -3.98 -0.21
N LYS A 101 -3.58 -4.72 -0.52
CA LYS A 101 -4.05 -4.93 -1.91
C LYS A 101 -4.48 -3.61 -2.56
N ASN A 102 -5.29 -2.81 -1.88
CA ASN A 102 -5.79 -1.53 -2.36
C ASN A 102 -4.66 -0.53 -2.59
N TYR A 103 -3.71 -0.40 -1.66
CA TYR A 103 -2.54 0.46 -1.85
C TYR A 103 -1.62 0.00 -2.99
N ASN A 104 -1.47 -1.32 -3.18
CA ASN A 104 -0.69 -1.84 -4.29
C ASN A 104 -1.37 -1.60 -5.65
N GLN A 105 -2.68 -1.83 -5.73
CA GLN A 105 -3.47 -1.53 -6.94
C GLN A 105 -3.44 -0.03 -7.25
N LYS A 106 -3.62 0.84 -6.25
CA LYS A 106 -3.55 2.29 -6.40
C LYS A 106 -2.18 2.75 -6.89
N SER A 107 -1.10 2.19 -6.34
CA SER A 107 0.27 2.46 -6.80
C SER A 107 0.48 2.03 -8.26
N GLN A 108 -0.02 0.85 -8.65
CA GLN A 108 0.07 0.38 -10.03
C GLN A 108 -0.74 1.25 -11.00
N SER A 109 -1.94 1.68 -10.61
CA SER A 109 -2.77 2.59 -11.40
C SER A 109 -2.09 3.93 -11.62
N PHE A 110 -1.49 4.53 -10.58
CA PHE A 110 -0.73 5.77 -10.74
C PHE A 110 0.51 5.60 -11.63
N LYS A 111 1.27 4.51 -11.49
CA LYS A 111 2.42 4.23 -12.38
C LYS A 111 2.00 4.04 -13.83
N LYS A 112 0.92 3.29 -14.07
CA LYS A 112 0.38 3.05 -15.41
C LYS A 112 -0.09 4.36 -16.04
N LEU A 113 -0.83 5.18 -15.27
CA LEU A 113 -1.29 6.48 -15.73
C LEU A 113 -0.10 7.40 -16.07
N ALA A 114 0.89 7.52 -15.17
CA ALA A 114 2.09 8.32 -15.40
C ALA A 114 2.86 7.87 -16.66
N ASN A 115 3.01 6.55 -16.87
CA ASN A 115 3.69 6.03 -18.05
C ASN A 115 2.90 6.29 -19.34
N ASN A 116 1.58 6.09 -19.32
CA ASN A 116 0.72 6.37 -20.46
C ASN A 116 0.74 7.87 -20.80
N THR A 117 0.60 8.75 -19.81
CA THR A 117 0.67 10.20 -20.00
C THR A 117 2.03 10.62 -20.55
N ASN A 118 3.14 10.01 -20.12
CA ASN A 118 4.47 10.27 -20.70
C ASN A 118 4.56 9.87 -22.17
N ILE A 119 4.04 8.69 -22.55
CA ILE A 119 4.04 8.24 -23.94
C ILE A 119 3.18 9.18 -24.79
N ASP A 120 1.97 9.48 -24.33
CA ASP A 120 1.04 10.35 -25.06
C ASP A 120 1.55 11.82 -25.13
N LEU A 121 2.37 12.26 -24.16
CA LEU A 121 3.06 13.55 -24.18
C LEU A 121 4.14 13.60 -25.26
N LEU A 122 4.88 12.50 -25.45
CA LEU A 122 5.92 12.40 -26.48
C LEU A 122 5.32 12.45 -27.89
N ASP A 123 4.13 11.89 -28.07
CA ASP A 123 3.37 11.91 -29.32
C ASP A 123 2.59 13.22 -29.55
N CYS A 124 2.55 14.12 -28.55
CA CYS A 124 1.83 15.40 -28.63
C CYS A 124 2.62 16.46 -29.42
N SER A 125 2.23 16.64 -30.69
CA SER A 125 2.77 17.69 -31.57
C SER A 125 2.06 19.05 -31.42
N ASN A 126 0.77 19.06 -31.03
CA ASN A 126 -0.09 20.26 -31.09
C ASN A 126 -0.62 20.69 -29.70
N ASP A 127 -0.85 21.99 -29.53
CA ASP A 127 -1.28 22.62 -28.26
C ASP A 127 -2.66 22.11 -27.77
N GLU A 128 -3.59 21.89 -28.70
CA GLU A 128 -4.94 21.40 -28.39
C GLU A 128 -4.94 19.94 -27.91
N ALA A 129 -4.02 19.12 -28.44
CA ALA A 129 -3.81 17.76 -27.98
C ALA A 129 -3.21 17.73 -26.56
N ALA A 130 -2.25 18.62 -26.27
CA ALA A 130 -1.66 18.76 -24.93
C ALA A 130 -2.70 19.20 -23.88
N LEU A 131 -3.61 20.14 -24.23
CA LEU A 131 -4.70 20.56 -23.36
C LEU A 131 -5.70 19.41 -23.09
N HIS A 132 -6.05 18.63 -24.12
CA HIS A 132 -6.94 17.48 -23.97
C HIS A 132 -6.30 16.39 -23.09
N LEU A 133 -4.99 16.14 -23.28
CA LEU A 133 -4.21 15.22 -22.47
C LEU A 133 -4.20 15.64 -20.99
N TYR A 134 -4.00 16.93 -20.72
CA TYR A 134 -4.00 17.50 -19.38
C TYR A 134 -5.35 17.29 -18.68
N LYS A 135 -6.46 17.66 -19.35
CA LYS A 135 -7.81 17.46 -18.80
C LYS A 135 -8.12 15.98 -18.54
N ASN A 136 -7.73 15.09 -19.46
CA ASN A 136 -7.96 13.66 -19.31
C ASN A 136 -7.13 13.08 -18.15
N THR A 137 -5.88 13.53 -18.00
CA THR A 137 -5.00 13.11 -16.89
C THR A 137 -5.57 13.52 -15.54
N ILE A 138 -6.07 14.75 -15.39
CA ILE A 138 -6.73 15.20 -14.15
C ILE A 138 -7.95 14.33 -13.84
N LYS A 139 -8.83 14.10 -14.82
CA LYS A 139 -10.03 13.27 -14.64
C LYS A 139 -9.68 11.84 -14.21
N ASN A 140 -8.59 11.27 -14.75
CA ASN A 140 -8.12 9.94 -14.39
C ASN A 140 -7.46 9.90 -12.99
N ILE A 141 -6.82 10.99 -12.55
CA ILE A 141 -6.33 11.10 -11.18
C ILE A 141 -7.49 11.14 -10.19
N ASP A 142 -8.52 11.94 -10.49
CA ASP A 142 -9.71 12.04 -9.63
C ASP A 142 -10.43 10.70 -9.51
N SER A 143 -10.53 9.93 -10.60
CA SER A 143 -11.14 8.60 -10.57
C SER A 143 -10.33 7.59 -9.75
N ILE A 144 -9.00 7.63 -9.81
CA ILE A 144 -8.12 6.80 -8.96
C ILE A 144 -8.21 7.24 -7.48
N HIS A 145 -8.44 8.52 -7.22
CA HIS A 145 -8.63 9.03 -5.86
C HIS A 145 -9.94 8.49 -5.27
N ILE A 146 -11.05 8.64 -5.99
CA ILE A 146 -12.40 8.20 -5.58
C ILE A 146 -12.48 6.67 -5.42
N SER A 147 -11.86 5.91 -6.33
CA SER A 147 -11.87 4.45 -6.27
C SER A 147 -11.03 3.87 -5.14
N GLY A 148 -10.18 4.67 -4.48
CA GLY A 148 -9.32 4.26 -3.38
C GLY A 148 -9.79 4.70 -2.00
N THR A 149 -10.98 5.29 -1.88
CA THR A 149 -11.60 5.76 -0.63
C THR A 149 -12.72 4.85 -0.13
N ILE A 150 -12.95 3.73 -0.81
CA ILE A 150 -13.92 2.68 -0.45
C ILE A 150 -13.17 1.49 0.13
#